data_AF-A0A658IL61-F1
#
_entry.id   AF-A0A658IL61-F1
#
_cell.length_a   1.000
_cell.length_b   1.000
_cell.length_c   1.000
_cell.angle_alpha   90.00
_cell.angle_beta   90.00
_cell.angle_gamma   90.00
#
_symmetry.space_group_name_H-M   'P 1'
#
loop_
_entity.id
_entity.type
_entity.pdbx_description
1 polymer ?
#
loop_
_entity_poly.entity_id
_entity_poly.type
_entity_poly.pdbx_seq_one_letter_code
_entity_poly.pdbx_strand_id
1 'polypeptide(L)'
;YGDTLLRNPVNLQNMGKNVIYTARSDFNYVWMKINDGFESSDAVFCGVLSIGNPQLLIRSLISTNFDFTKSLFKYNETNQFVQEHRSDWLDFGHLNTFYDSKTIVTTERAFNELIINKYFVKKRSQKKKKLHAEANWFSNVPEEMAYYAAMLISHGEEDNGYCYKLEYLYSPTLTELFVYGNHPQA
;
A
#
# COMPACT_ATOMS: atom_id res chain seq x y z
N TYR A 1 -2.05 -11.49 11.92
CA TYR A 1 -2.19 -11.36 10.47
C TYR A 1 -3.30 -10.37 10.19
N GLY A 2 -2.93 -9.11 10.12
CA GLY A 2 -3.82 -7.96 9.98
C GLY A 2 -2.97 -6.86 9.41
N ASP A 3 -2.65 -7.02 8.14
CA ASP A 3 -1.75 -6.21 7.32
C ASP A 3 -2.53 -5.24 6.43
N THR A 4 -3.82 -5.04 6.69
CA THR A 4 -4.68 -4.11 5.98
C THR A 4 -4.90 -2.82 6.77
N LEU A 5 -4.79 -1.69 6.08
CA LEU A 5 -5.26 -0.38 6.55
C LEU A 5 -6.21 0.23 5.51
N LEU A 6 -7.40 0.64 5.95
CA LEU A 6 -8.31 1.49 5.19
C LEU A 6 -8.17 2.93 5.70
N ARG A 7 -7.87 3.88 4.81
CA ARG A 7 -7.65 5.29 5.23
C ARG A 7 -8.94 5.98 5.66
N ASN A 8 -10.06 5.65 5.03
CA ASN A 8 -11.37 6.14 5.40
C ASN A 8 -12.10 5.11 6.27
N PRO A 9 -12.95 5.55 7.23
CA PRO A 9 -13.74 4.62 8.01
C PRO A 9 -14.64 3.75 7.13
N VAL A 10 -14.96 2.57 7.65
CA VAL A 10 -15.95 1.67 7.05
C VAL A 10 -17.34 2.29 7.21
N ASN A 11 -18.20 2.17 6.19
CA ASN A 11 -19.56 2.70 6.28
C ASN A 11 -20.35 1.99 7.38
N LEU A 12 -20.65 2.70 8.47
CA LEU A 12 -21.37 2.15 9.62
C LEU A 12 -22.79 1.70 9.28
N GLN A 13 -23.39 2.23 8.21
CA GLN A 13 -24.70 1.78 7.72
C GLN A 13 -24.68 0.37 7.13
N ASN A 14 -23.50 -0.20 6.93
CA ASN A 14 -23.32 -1.58 6.48
C ASN A 14 -23.25 -2.59 7.64
N MET A 15 -23.22 -2.13 8.90
CA MET A 15 -23.26 -3.05 10.05
C MET A 15 -24.54 -3.90 10.00
N GLY A 16 -24.37 -5.22 10.14
CA GLY A 16 -25.49 -6.17 10.10
C GLY A 16 -26.04 -6.42 8.69
N LYS A 17 -25.36 -5.95 7.64
CA LYS A 17 -25.61 -6.33 6.25
C LYS A 17 -24.53 -7.28 5.75
N ASN A 18 -24.82 -8.04 4.70
CA ASN A 18 -23.85 -8.88 3.99
C ASN A 18 -23.04 -7.99 3.05
N VAL A 19 -21.87 -7.52 3.49
CA VAL A 19 -21.00 -6.66 2.69
C VAL A 19 -19.57 -7.20 2.70
N ILE A 20 -18.95 -7.27 1.53
CA ILE A 20 -17.55 -7.62 1.38
C ILE A 20 -16.79 -6.44 0.77
N TYR A 21 -15.66 -6.07 1.38
CA TYR A 21 -14.84 -4.96 0.90
C TYR A 21 -13.75 -5.49 -0.02
N THR A 22 -13.69 -4.93 -1.22
CA THR A 22 -12.73 -5.30 -2.26
C THR A 22 -11.90 -4.11 -2.67
N ALA A 23 -10.69 -4.34 -3.15
CA ALA A 23 -9.83 -3.30 -3.70
C ALA A 23 -9.10 -3.84 -4.92
N ARG A 24 -8.60 -2.94 -5.74
CA ARG A 24 -7.73 -3.31 -6.85
C ARG A 24 -6.35 -3.65 -6.29
N SER A 25 -5.78 -4.78 -6.72
CA SER A 25 -4.36 -5.04 -6.49
C SER A 25 -3.56 -4.71 -7.74
N ASP A 26 -2.59 -3.81 -7.62
CA ASP A 26 -1.60 -3.54 -8.68
C ASP A 26 -0.54 -4.65 -8.77
N PHE A 27 -0.58 -5.63 -7.86
CA PHE A 27 0.33 -6.76 -7.78
C PHE A 27 -0.41 -8.09 -7.98
N ASN A 28 0.33 -9.15 -8.31
CA ASN A 28 -0.21 -10.51 -8.41
C ASN A 28 -0.60 -11.05 -7.02
N TYR A 29 -1.73 -10.58 -6.51
CA TYR A 29 -2.32 -11.08 -5.28
C TYR A 29 -3.01 -12.42 -5.55
N VAL A 30 -2.58 -13.48 -4.86
CA VAL A 30 -3.20 -14.82 -4.94
C VAL A 30 -4.33 -14.98 -3.93
N TRP A 31 -4.36 -14.13 -2.89
CA TRP A 31 -5.36 -14.22 -1.83
C TRP A 31 -6.76 -13.81 -2.30
N MET A 32 -7.68 -14.79 -2.28
CA MET A 32 -9.11 -14.67 -2.52
C MET A 32 -9.49 -13.74 -3.68
N LYS A 33 -8.99 -14.07 -4.89
CA LYS A 33 -9.48 -13.47 -6.14
C LYS A 33 -10.97 -13.77 -6.29
N ILE A 34 -11.77 -12.73 -6.39
CA ILE A 34 -13.21 -12.88 -6.57
C ILE A 34 -13.48 -12.88 -8.07
N ASN A 35 -13.36 -14.05 -8.71
CA ASN A 35 -13.44 -14.15 -10.17
C ASN A 35 -14.77 -14.72 -10.71
N ASP A 36 -15.77 -14.90 -9.85
CA ASP A 36 -17.04 -15.51 -10.25
C ASP A 36 -18.18 -14.47 -10.25
N GLY A 37 -18.29 -13.72 -11.36
CA GLY A 37 -19.48 -12.91 -11.68
C GLY A 37 -19.45 -11.44 -11.26
N PHE A 38 -18.30 -10.89 -10.90
CA PHE A 38 -18.13 -9.50 -10.50
C PHE A 38 -17.25 -8.74 -11.50
N GLU A 39 -17.63 -7.53 -11.88
CA GLU A 39 -16.89 -6.73 -12.86
C GLU A 39 -15.45 -6.46 -12.38
N SER A 40 -14.49 -6.78 -13.25
CA SER A 40 -13.03 -6.63 -13.16
C SER A 40 -12.24 -7.76 -12.47
N SER A 41 -11.37 -8.40 -13.28
CA SER A 41 -10.47 -9.52 -12.93
C SER A 41 -9.34 -9.18 -11.94
N ASP A 42 -9.32 -7.96 -11.40
CA ASP A 42 -8.22 -7.42 -10.59
C ASP A 42 -8.66 -7.08 -9.14
N ALA A 43 -9.90 -7.40 -8.77
CA ALA A 43 -10.43 -7.13 -7.44
C ALA A 43 -10.07 -8.26 -6.44
N VAL A 44 -9.49 -7.86 -5.31
CA VAL A 44 -9.08 -8.75 -4.23
C VAL A 44 -9.79 -8.38 -2.94
N PHE A 45 -9.96 -9.36 -2.05
CA PHE A 45 -10.59 -9.15 -0.75
C PHE A 45 -9.64 -8.45 0.24
N CYS A 46 -10.12 -7.36 0.84
CA CYS A 46 -9.32 -6.51 1.74
C CYS A 46 -9.33 -6.96 3.21
N GLY A 47 -9.72 -8.19 3.53
CA GLY A 47 -9.77 -8.65 4.93
C GLY A 47 -10.89 -8.03 5.79
N VAL A 48 -11.74 -7.16 5.23
CA VAL A 48 -12.86 -6.51 5.93
C VAL A 48 -14.18 -6.99 5.35
N LEU A 49 -15.09 -7.43 6.20
CA LEU A 49 -16.44 -7.85 5.83
C LEU A 49 -17.45 -7.52 6.93
N SER A 50 -18.71 -7.39 6.54
CA SER A 50 -19.85 -7.35 7.44
C SER A 50 -20.78 -8.51 7.11
N ILE A 51 -21.34 -9.12 8.15
CA ILE A 51 -22.23 -10.29 8.05
C ILE A 51 -23.56 -9.94 8.69
N GLY A 52 -24.64 -10.11 7.94
CA GLY A 52 -25.99 -9.94 8.48
C GLY A 52 -26.46 -11.11 9.33
N ASN A 53 -26.04 -12.33 9.01
CA ASN A 53 -26.41 -13.53 9.76
C ASN A 53 -25.18 -14.36 10.18
N PRO A 54 -24.54 -14.03 11.33
CA PRO A 54 -23.35 -14.73 11.81
C PRO A 54 -23.56 -16.24 12.03
N GLN A 55 -24.78 -16.65 12.42
CA GLN A 55 -25.07 -18.07 12.67
C GLN A 55 -24.99 -18.91 11.40
N LEU A 56 -25.42 -18.36 10.26
CA LEU A 56 -25.29 -19.04 8.97
C LEU A 56 -23.82 -19.14 8.54
N LEU A 57 -23.01 -18.11 8.79
CA LEU A 57 -21.57 -18.20 8.52
C LEU A 57 -20.89 -19.29 9.37
N ILE A 58 -21.23 -19.37 10.66
CA ILE A 58 -20.70 -20.42 11.55
C ILE A 58 -21.06 -21.82 11.02
N ARG A 59 -22.30 -22.01 10.54
CA ARG A 59 -22.70 -23.28 9.90
C ARG A 59 -21.89 -23.56 8.63
N SER A 60 -21.66 -22.55 7.80
CA SER A 60 -20.81 -22.67 6.62
C SER A 60 -19.37 -23.07 6.99
N LEU A 61 -18.79 -22.44 8.00
CA LEU A 61 -17.46 -22.76 8.55
C LEU A 61 -17.36 -24.21 9.01
N ILE A 62 -18.31 -24.66 9.83
CA ILE A 62 -18.34 -26.06 10.31
C ILE A 62 -18.44 -27.03 9.13
N SER A 63 -19.32 -26.74 8.17
CA SER A 63 -19.58 -27.64 7.04
C SER A 63 -18.45 -27.71 6.00
N THR A 64 -17.48 -26.80 6.06
CA THR A 64 -16.34 -26.72 5.13
C THR A 64 -15.01 -26.97 5.81
N ASN A 65 -15.02 -27.59 7.00
CA ASN A 65 -13.83 -27.85 7.82
C ASN A 65 -13.01 -26.58 8.11
N PHE A 66 -13.70 -25.47 8.40
CA PHE A 66 -13.10 -24.16 8.73
C PHE A 66 -12.24 -23.56 7.61
N ASP A 67 -12.41 -24.01 6.37
CA ASP A 67 -11.85 -23.34 5.19
C ASP A 67 -12.61 -22.02 4.95
N PHE A 68 -11.99 -20.92 5.34
CA PHE A 68 -12.61 -19.59 5.33
C PHE A 68 -13.12 -19.18 3.94
N THR A 69 -12.31 -19.41 2.90
CA THR A 69 -12.66 -19.06 1.52
C THR A 69 -13.88 -19.86 1.06
N LYS A 70 -13.85 -21.18 1.24
CA LYS A 70 -15.00 -22.04 0.88
C LYS A 70 -16.25 -21.70 1.70
N SER A 71 -16.08 -21.35 2.98
CA SER A 71 -17.18 -20.93 3.87
C SER A 71 -17.88 -19.68 3.36
N LEU A 72 -17.10 -18.69 2.91
CA LEU A 72 -17.59 -17.44 2.36
C LEU A 72 -18.36 -17.66 1.06
N PHE A 73 -17.82 -18.45 0.14
CA PHE A 73 -18.51 -18.80 -1.10
C PHE A 73 -19.85 -19.51 -0.82
N LYS A 74 -19.84 -20.50 0.09
CA LYS A 74 -21.05 -21.21 0.50
C LYS A 74 -22.08 -20.31 1.20
N TYR A 75 -21.62 -19.36 2.01
CA TYR A 75 -22.51 -18.34 2.59
C TYR A 75 -23.13 -17.46 1.50
N ASN A 76 -22.32 -17.03 0.53
CA ASN A 76 -22.73 -16.15 -0.58
C ASN A 76 -23.81 -16.77 -1.47
N GLU A 77 -23.80 -18.10 -1.66
CA GLU A 77 -24.82 -18.83 -2.44
C GLU A 77 -26.25 -18.62 -1.90
N THR A 78 -26.39 -18.48 -0.58
CA THR A 78 -27.69 -18.32 0.09
C THR A 78 -27.94 -16.89 0.57
N ASN A 79 -26.87 -16.14 0.82
CA ASN A 79 -26.89 -14.79 1.39
C ASN A 79 -25.91 -13.92 0.60
N GLN A 80 -26.37 -13.38 -0.54
CA GLN A 80 -25.54 -12.60 -1.44
C GLN A 80 -24.84 -11.44 -0.72
N PHE A 81 -23.52 -11.34 -0.89
CA PHE A 81 -22.73 -10.20 -0.47
C PHE A 81 -22.89 -9.05 -1.45
N VAL A 82 -23.10 -7.84 -0.91
CA VAL A 82 -22.89 -6.60 -1.65
C VAL A 82 -21.39 -6.28 -1.63
N GLN A 83 -20.83 -5.95 -2.78
CA GLN A 83 -19.43 -5.55 -2.87
C GLN A 83 -19.29 -4.04 -2.69
N GLU A 84 -18.39 -3.62 -1.80
CA GLU A 84 -17.97 -2.22 -1.68
C GLU A 84 -16.51 -2.10 -2.09
N HIS A 85 -16.27 -1.46 -3.23
CA HIS A 85 -14.92 -1.23 -3.73
C HIS A 85 -14.24 -0.08 -2.97
N ARG A 86 -13.00 -0.30 -2.55
CA ARG A 86 -12.16 0.61 -1.77
C ARG A 86 -10.89 0.93 -2.53
N SER A 87 -10.74 2.19 -2.94
CA SER A 87 -9.50 2.71 -3.56
C SER A 87 -8.47 3.19 -2.53
N ASP A 88 -8.81 3.14 -1.24
CA ASP A 88 -8.02 3.63 -0.12
C ASP A 88 -7.43 2.52 0.76
N TRP A 89 -7.42 1.29 0.23
CA TRP A 89 -6.83 0.12 0.85
C TRP A 89 -5.31 0.11 0.71
N LEU A 90 -4.63 -0.08 1.83
CA LEU A 90 -3.18 -0.26 1.94
C LEU A 90 -2.89 -1.64 2.50
N ASP A 91 -2.06 -2.37 1.77
CA ASP A 91 -1.60 -3.71 2.15
C ASP A 91 -0.15 -3.66 2.61
N PHE A 92 0.12 -4.26 3.76
CA PHE A 92 1.45 -4.39 4.37
C PHE A 92 1.93 -5.86 4.40
N GLY A 93 1.20 -6.78 3.75
CA GLY A 93 1.45 -8.21 3.79
C GLY A 93 2.58 -8.69 2.89
N HIS A 94 2.88 -7.91 1.84
CA HIS A 94 3.96 -8.21 0.90
C HIS A 94 4.99 -7.08 0.91
N LEU A 95 6.27 -7.41 0.73
CA LEU A 95 7.37 -6.43 0.74
C LEU A 95 7.14 -5.29 -0.28
N ASN A 96 6.60 -5.63 -1.46
CA ASN A 96 6.31 -4.64 -2.51
C ASN A 96 5.17 -3.69 -2.13
N THR A 97 4.07 -4.23 -1.58
CA THR A 97 2.92 -3.42 -1.13
C THR A 97 3.25 -2.62 0.13
N PHE A 98 4.15 -3.12 0.98
CA PHE A 98 4.66 -2.41 2.15
C PHE A 98 5.37 -1.12 1.75
N TYR A 99 6.31 -1.16 0.80
CA TYR A 99 7.02 0.03 0.36
C TYR A 99 6.11 1.02 -0.37
N ASP A 100 5.20 0.54 -1.21
CA ASP A 100 4.19 1.39 -1.86
C ASP A 100 3.28 2.07 -0.82
N SER A 101 2.79 1.34 0.17
CA SER A 101 2.00 1.89 1.27
C SER A 101 2.78 2.91 2.10
N LYS A 102 4.10 2.72 2.23
CA LYS A 102 4.99 3.65 2.93
C LYS A 102 5.22 4.97 2.18
N THR A 103 5.11 4.98 0.84
CA THR A 103 5.18 6.23 0.06
C THR A 103 4.13 7.26 0.50
N ILE A 104 3.03 6.79 1.10
CA ILE A 104 1.89 7.59 1.53
C ILE A 104 2.12 8.24 2.89
N VAL A 105 2.98 7.66 3.74
CA VAL A 105 3.35 8.21 5.05
C VAL A 105 4.73 8.86 4.95
N THR A 106 4.76 10.11 4.51
CA THR A 106 6.01 10.86 4.45
C THR A 106 6.36 11.44 5.83
N THR A 107 7.54 11.11 6.36
CA THR A 107 8.08 11.76 7.57
C THR A 107 8.75 13.08 7.21
N GLU A 108 7.99 13.99 6.58
CA GLU A 108 8.50 15.30 6.23
C GLU A 108 8.73 16.16 7.47
N ARG A 109 9.82 16.93 7.45
CA ARG A 109 9.92 18.08 8.35
C ARG A 109 9.07 19.19 7.74
N ALA A 110 8.40 20.00 8.56
CA ALA A 110 7.42 21.02 8.14
C ALA A 110 7.88 22.06 7.09
N PHE A 111 9.15 22.04 6.66
CA PHE A 111 9.74 22.96 5.67
C PHE A 111 10.14 22.27 4.35
N ASN A 112 9.86 20.97 4.20
CA ASN A 112 10.07 20.21 2.96
C ASN A 112 8.72 19.63 2.53
N GLU A 113 8.49 19.63 1.22
CA GLU A 113 7.41 18.86 0.59
C GLU A 113 8.06 17.65 -0.11
N LEU A 114 7.57 16.43 0.16
CA LEU A 114 7.94 15.22 -0.57
C LEU A 114 6.71 14.67 -1.31
N ILE A 115 6.91 14.34 -2.58
CA ILE A 115 5.93 13.62 -3.38
C ILE A 115 6.60 12.34 -3.80
N ILE A 116 6.05 11.21 -3.39
CA ILE A 116 6.59 9.88 -3.68
C ILE A 116 5.56 9.11 -4.49
N ASN A 117 6.04 8.42 -5.53
CA ASN A 117 5.29 7.38 -6.21
C ASN A 117 6.23 6.21 -6.56
N LYS A 118 5.70 5.18 -7.21
CA LYS A 118 6.44 3.98 -7.61
C LYS A 118 7.66 4.20 -8.51
N TYR A 119 7.81 5.39 -9.12
CA TYR A 119 8.89 5.70 -10.05
C TYR A 119 9.89 6.71 -9.49
N PHE A 120 9.42 7.71 -8.72
CA PHE A 120 10.26 8.80 -8.28
C PHE A 120 9.89 9.36 -6.90
N VAL A 121 10.89 9.99 -6.29
CA VAL A 121 10.75 10.89 -5.14
C VAL A 121 11.06 12.31 -5.60
N LYS A 122 10.08 13.20 -5.51
CA LYS A 122 10.27 14.64 -5.71
C LYS A 122 10.40 15.31 -4.35
N LYS A 123 11.46 16.06 -4.14
CA LYS A 123 11.65 16.90 -2.95
C LYS A 123 11.63 18.37 -3.34
N ARG A 124 10.92 19.17 -2.56
CA ARG A 124 10.81 20.62 -2.74
C ARG A 124 10.98 21.33 -1.41
N SER A 125 11.62 22.51 -1.45
CA SER A 125 11.81 23.37 -0.28
C SER A 125 12.14 24.79 -0.71
N GLN A 126 11.80 25.75 0.15
CA GLN A 126 12.20 27.15 0.01
C GLN A 126 13.71 27.36 0.24
N LYS A 127 14.41 26.39 0.87
CA LYS A 127 15.87 26.45 1.10
C LYS A 127 16.67 26.10 -0.16
N LYS A 128 16.61 26.98 -1.17
CA LYS A 128 17.18 26.78 -2.51
C LYS A 128 18.63 26.32 -2.50
N LYS A 129 19.52 27.02 -1.78
CA LYS A 129 20.96 26.69 -1.72
C LYS A 129 21.22 25.25 -1.26
N LYS A 130 20.43 24.77 -0.29
CA LYS A 130 20.58 23.42 0.24
C LYS A 130 20.16 22.37 -0.80
N LEU A 131 18.98 22.54 -1.39
CA LEU A 131 18.49 21.60 -2.40
C LEU A 131 19.33 21.61 -3.68
N HIS A 132 19.85 22.78 -4.07
CA HIS A 132 20.78 22.89 -5.17
C HIS A 132 22.09 22.13 -4.89
N ALA A 133 22.61 22.21 -3.66
CA ALA A 133 23.77 21.43 -3.26
C ALA A 133 23.49 19.91 -3.26
N GLU A 134 22.31 19.49 -2.77
CA GLU A 134 21.87 18.09 -2.82
C GLU A 134 21.76 17.60 -4.26
N ALA A 135 21.07 18.32 -5.15
CA ALA A 135 20.95 17.97 -6.56
C ALA A 135 22.32 17.89 -7.25
N ASN A 136 23.21 18.85 -6.98
CA ASN A 136 24.56 18.84 -7.53
C ASN A 136 25.40 17.66 -7.01
N TRP A 137 25.19 17.21 -5.77
CA TRP A 137 25.83 15.99 -5.27
C TRP A 137 25.42 14.78 -6.11
N PHE A 138 24.12 14.61 -6.38
CA PHE A 138 23.62 13.52 -7.22
C PHE A 138 24.11 13.61 -8.68
N SER A 139 24.21 14.82 -9.25
CA SER A 139 24.72 15.01 -10.62
C SER A 139 26.20 14.69 -10.79
N ASN A 140 26.98 14.72 -9.71
CA ASN A 140 28.44 14.54 -9.74
C ASN A 140 28.90 13.29 -8.98
N VAL A 141 28.01 12.32 -8.75
CA VAL A 141 28.40 11.04 -8.15
C VAL A 141 29.42 10.35 -9.08
N PRO A 142 30.59 9.91 -8.56
CA PRO A 142 31.57 9.17 -9.35
C PRO A 142 30.99 7.88 -9.92
N GLU A 143 31.48 7.44 -11.08
CA GLU A 143 31.03 6.22 -11.76
C GLU A 143 31.06 4.99 -10.82
N GLU A 144 32.15 4.84 -10.06
CA GLU A 144 32.32 3.75 -9.09
C GLU A 144 31.24 3.70 -8.00
N MET A 145 30.62 4.84 -7.69
CA MET A 145 29.57 4.97 -6.67
C MET A 145 28.16 5.04 -7.26
N ALA A 146 28.02 5.23 -8.57
CA ALA A 146 26.73 5.43 -9.22
C ALA A 146 25.77 4.25 -8.99
N TYR A 147 26.28 3.03 -8.89
CA TYR A 147 25.51 1.81 -8.61
C TYR A 147 24.79 1.82 -7.26
N TYR A 148 25.25 2.64 -6.30
CA TYR A 148 24.71 2.71 -4.94
C TYR A 148 23.86 3.96 -4.70
N ALA A 149 23.75 4.85 -5.69
CA ALA A 149 23.00 6.09 -5.60
C ALA A 149 21.74 6.03 -6.46
N ALA A 150 20.64 6.61 -5.97
CA ALA A 150 19.44 6.78 -6.78
C ALA A 150 19.73 7.75 -7.94
N MET A 151 19.25 7.40 -9.14
CA MET A 151 19.44 8.23 -10.32
C MET A 151 18.72 9.58 -10.17
N LEU A 152 19.41 10.67 -10.51
CA LEU A 152 18.80 11.99 -10.63
C LEU A 152 18.03 12.11 -11.95
N ILE A 153 16.71 12.27 -11.87
CA ILE A 153 15.82 12.36 -13.03
C ILE A 153 15.75 13.81 -13.52
N SER A 154 15.56 14.76 -12.61
CA SER A 154 15.53 16.19 -12.94
C SER A 154 15.72 17.06 -11.71
N HIS A 155 16.11 18.32 -11.91
CA HIS A 155 16.15 19.33 -10.86
C HIS A 155 15.98 20.73 -11.45
N GLY A 156 15.53 21.69 -10.65
CA GLY A 156 15.28 23.04 -11.14
C GLY A 156 14.68 24.00 -10.11
N GLU A 157 14.64 25.27 -10.52
CA GLU A 157 13.95 26.34 -9.80
C GLU A 157 12.43 26.24 -10.01
N GLU A 158 11.65 26.53 -8.97
CA GLU A 158 10.20 26.68 -9.03
C GLU A 158 9.77 27.99 -8.36
N ASP A 159 8.55 28.46 -8.63
CA ASP A 159 8.03 29.76 -8.16
C ASP A 159 8.20 29.98 -6.65
N ASN A 160 8.18 28.92 -5.84
CA ASN A 160 8.31 29.00 -4.38
C ASN A 160 9.44 28.13 -3.81
N GLY A 161 10.54 27.94 -4.55
CA GLY A 161 11.68 27.19 -4.02
C GLY A 161 12.54 26.54 -5.09
N TYR A 162 13.19 25.45 -4.71
CA TYR A 162 13.92 24.57 -5.61
C TYR A 162 13.32 23.17 -5.49
N CYS A 163 13.42 22.37 -6.54
CA CYS A 163 13.04 20.97 -6.48
C CYS A 163 14.04 20.06 -7.19
N TYR A 164 14.08 18.79 -6.78
CA TYR A 164 14.73 17.74 -7.54
C TYR A 164 13.88 16.47 -7.49
N LYS A 165 14.09 15.58 -8.47
CA LYS A 165 13.46 14.27 -8.60
C LYS A 165 14.53 13.20 -8.68
N LEU A 166 14.44 12.19 -7.82
CA LEU A 166 15.25 10.98 -7.85
C LEU A 166 14.40 9.78 -8.21
N GLU A 167 15.02 8.74 -8.76
CA GLU A 167 14.44 7.40 -8.81
C GLU A 167 14.01 6.94 -7.42
N TYR A 168 12.85 6.27 -7.34
CA TYR A 168 12.40 5.66 -6.10
C TYR A 168 13.00 4.26 -5.95
N LEU A 169 13.95 4.11 -5.01
CA LEU A 169 14.50 2.82 -4.64
C LEU A 169 13.66 2.19 -3.51
N TYR A 170 13.20 0.97 -3.75
CA TYR A 170 12.47 0.13 -2.81
C TYR A 170 13.39 -0.42 -1.71
N SER A 171 14.03 0.47 -0.96
CA SER A 171 15.01 0.15 0.08
C SER A 171 14.52 0.58 1.47
N PRO A 172 14.87 -0.18 2.53
CA PRO A 172 14.54 0.19 3.89
C PRO A 172 15.28 1.47 4.29
N THR A 173 14.66 2.29 5.14
CA THR A 173 15.34 3.48 5.67
C THR A 173 16.39 3.07 6.71
N LEU A 174 17.36 3.95 6.95
CA LEU A 174 18.37 3.71 8.00
C LEU A 174 17.74 3.44 9.37
N THR A 175 16.63 4.10 9.70
CA THR A 175 15.90 3.86 10.95
C THR A 175 15.34 2.45 11.01
N GLU A 176 14.80 1.92 9.90
CA GLU A 176 14.29 0.55 9.85
C GLU A 176 15.42 -0.47 9.94
N LEU A 177 16.52 -0.24 9.24
CA LEU A 177 17.71 -1.07 9.37
C LEU A 177 18.24 -1.05 10.81
N PHE A 178 18.19 0.09 11.48
CA PHE A 178 18.63 0.20 12.88
C PHE A 178 17.71 -0.57 13.84
N VAL A 179 16.39 -0.50 13.66
CA VAL A 179 15.42 -1.15 14.56
C VAL A 179 15.27 -2.64 14.25
N TYR A 180 15.19 -3.00 12.97
CA TYR A 180 14.81 -4.35 12.51
C TYR A 180 15.93 -5.12 11.80
N GLY A 181 17.06 -4.49 11.49
CA GLY A 181 18.13 -5.12 10.71
C GLY A 181 18.81 -6.31 11.39
N ASN A 182 18.64 -6.47 12.71
CA ASN A 182 19.18 -7.57 13.50
C ASN A 182 18.09 -8.53 14.05
N HIS A 183 16.88 -8.51 13.51
CA HIS A 183 15.88 -9.50 13.91
C HIS A 183 16.37 -10.91 13.53
N PRO A 184 16.40 -11.87 14.48
CA PRO A 184 16.73 -13.25 14.15
C PRO A 184 15.73 -13.78 13.13
N GLN A 185 16.23 -14.44 12.09
CA GLN A 185 15.37 -15.16 11.15
C GLN A 185 14.63 -16.24 11.94
N ALA A 186 13.30 -16.16 11.95
CA ALA A 186 12.42 -17.16 12.55
C ALA A 186 12.27 -18.38 11.63
#